data_AF-A0A0N5B011-F1
#
_entry.id   AF-A0A0N5B011-F1
#
_cell.length_a   1.000
_cell.length_b   1.000
_cell.length_c   1.000
_cell.angle_alpha   90.00
_cell.angle_beta   90.00
_cell.angle_gamma   90.00
#
_symmetry.space_group_name_H-M   'P 1'
#
loop_
_entity.id
_entity.type
_entity.pdbx_description
1 polymer ?
#
loop_
_entity_poly.entity_id
_entity_poly.type
_entity_poly.pdbx_seq_one_letter_code
_entity_poly.pdbx_strand_id
1 'polypeptide(L)'
;MPFPEGTGGSVYIRWPRGGAETNWHFIGFICNDKPSAIFRVGQLHKMDAATEGVFSSMAPMFNATQGSAQIGICVESLNVIAGKVPAAGTAASLQSSFMEFAEKMLKNFVNHAQSFVVSLPRPDFPSQTAEYIPASVIQFWYSNFSRRLEQNPDFWKNLS
;
A
#
# COMPACT_ATOMS: atom_id res chain seq x y z
N MET A 1 15.38 27.78 -2.75
CA MET A 1 14.93 28.46 -3.98
C MET A 1 13.60 27.87 -4.38
N PRO A 2 12.57 28.68 -4.66
CA PRO A 2 11.28 28.18 -5.14
C PRO A 2 11.37 27.69 -6.59
N PHE A 3 10.44 26.84 -7.00
CA PHE A 3 10.22 26.54 -8.40
C PHE A 3 9.74 27.79 -9.14
N PRO A 4 10.11 27.97 -10.43
CA PRO A 4 9.50 28.98 -11.30
C PRO A 4 7.97 28.94 -11.26
N GLU A 5 7.33 30.08 -11.50
CA GLU A 5 5.87 30.19 -11.47
C GLU A 5 5.22 29.19 -12.44
N GLY A 6 4.15 28.52 -11.98
CA GLY A 6 3.43 27.52 -12.78
C GLY A 6 4.16 26.20 -12.96
N THR A 7 5.28 25.97 -12.26
CA THR A 7 6.07 24.72 -12.34
C THR A 7 6.16 23.97 -11.03
N GLY A 8 6.49 22.68 -11.12
CA GLY A 8 6.78 21.80 -9.99
C GLY A 8 7.80 20.74 -10.40
N GLY A 9 8.21 19.92 -9.43
CA GLY A 9 9.10 18.79 -9.66
C GLY A 9 8.33 17.48 -9.72
N SER A 10 8.27 16.85 -10.89
CA SER A 10 7.88 15.44 -11.01
C SER A 10 8.98 14.55 -10.45
N VAL A 11 8.63 13.68 -9.51
CA VAL A 11 9.58 12.79 -8.84
C VAL A 11 9.48 11.39 -9.43
N TYR A 12 10.64 10.81 -9.72
CA TYR A 12 10.81 9.50 -10.32
C TYR A 12 11.80 8.65 -9.52
N ILE A 13 11.63 7.33 -9.54
CA ILE A 13 12.60 6.37 -9.01
C ILE A 13 12.92 5.29 -10.03
N ARG A 14 14.16 4.79 -10.02
CA ARG A 14 14.54 3.58 -10.74
C ARG A 14 15.52 2.71 -9.95
N TRP A 15 15.56 1.43 -10.31
CA TRP A 15 16.58 0.48 -9.87
C TRP A 15 17.33 -0.02 -11.10
N PRO A 16 18.60 0.36 -11.26
CA PRO A 16 19.41 -0.14 -12.36
C PRO A 16 19.57 -1.66 -12.26
N ARG A 17 18.99 -2.37 -13.22
CA ARG A 17 19.26 -3.78 -13.49
C ARG A 17 20.31 -3.83 -14.59
N GLY A 18 21.30 -4.72 -14.48
CA GLY A 18 22.33 -4.83 -15.52
C GLY A 18 21.69 -4.99 -16.90
N GLY A 19 22.06 -4.13 -17.86
CA GLY A 19 21.42 -4.02 -19.17
C GLY A 19 21.08 -2.57 -19.53
N ALA A 20 20.39 -2.38 -20.67
CA ALA A 20 19.96 -1.09 -21.19
C ALA A 20 18.64 -0.57 -20.58
N GLU A 21 18.10 -1.25 -19.56
CA GLU A 21 16.85 -0.83 -18.92
C GLU A 21 17.06 0.48 -18.15
N THR A 22 16.42 1.54 -18.65
CA THR A 22 16.49 2.90 -18.11
C THR A 22 15.15 3.32 -17.50
N ASN A 23 14.36 2.34 -17.07
CA ASN A 23 12.96 2.53 -16.78
C ASN A 23 12.74 3.29 -15.46
N TRP A 24 12.03 4.41 -15.55
CA TRP A 24 11.70 5.27 -14.42
C TRP A 24 10.23 5.10 -14.05
N HIS A 25 9.94 5.06 -12.75
CA HIS A 25 8.57 5.08 -12.24
C HIS A 25 8.26 6.47 -11.70
N PHE A 26 7.22 7.10 -12.24
CA PHE A 26 6.67 8.31 -11.64
C PHE A 26 6.03 7.97 -10.29
N ILE A 27 6.48 8.61 -9.21
CA ILE A 27 5.98 8.34 -7.85
C ILE A 27 5.11 9.45 -7.29
N GLY A 28 5.20 10.66 -7.85
CA GLY A 28 4.40 11.81 -7.47
C GLY A 28 5.13 13.11 -7.78
N PHE A 29 4.72 14.20 -7.13
CA PHE A 29 5.29 15.53 -7.40
C PHE A 29 5.46 16.36 -6.11
N ILE A 30 6.28 17.40 -6.24
CA ILE A 30 6.46 18.48 -5.26
C ILE A 30 6.29 19.83 -5.97
N CYS A 31 5.80 20.85 -5.27
CA CYS A 31 5.67 22.21 -5.79
C CYS A 31 5.85 23.24 -4.67
N ASN A 32 5.75 24.54 -4.99
CA ASN A 32 5.90 25.58 -3.97
C ASN A 32 4.83 25.47 -2.85
N ASP A 33 3.60 25.07 -3.19
CA ASP A 33 2.51 24.89 -2.22
C ASP A 33 2.63 23.58 -1.41
N LYS A 34 3.31 22.58 -1.98
CA LYS A 34 3.58 21.28 -1.35
C LYS A 34 5.05 20.91 -1.56
N PRO A 35 5.97 21.47 -0.74
CA PRO A 35 7.41 21.35 -0.95
C PRO A 35 7.97 19.97 -0.56
N SER A 36 7.17 19.12 0.10
CA SER A 36 7.59 17.78 0.53
C SER A 36 6.49 16.72 0.34
N ALA A 37 6.92 15.48 0.18
CA ALA A 37 6.06 14.32 0.04
C ALA A 37 6.79 13.04 0.51
N ILE A 38 6.01 12.05 0.97
CA ILE A 38 6.51 10.72 1.35
C ILE A 38 5.97 9.71 0.34
N PHE A 39 6.84 8.82 -0.13
CA PHE A 39 6.50 7.79 -1.11
C PHE A 39 6.93 6.40 -0.63
N ARG A 40 6.07 5.39 -0.82
CA ARG A 40 6.41 4.00 -0.55
C ARG A 40 6.95 3.36 -1.84
N VAL A 41 8.15 2.77 -1.77
CA VAL A 41 8.86 2.29 -2.97
C VAL A 41 9.20 0.79 -2.96
N GLY A 42 8.88 0.09 -1.86
CA GLY A 42 9.36 -1.27 -1.61
C GLY A 42 8.95 -2.35 -2.61
N GLN A 43 7.81 -2.20 -3.29
CA GLN A 43 7.32 -3.17 -4.29
C GLN A 43 7.54 -2.73 -5.73
N LEU A 44 7.95 -1.47 -5.98
CA LEU A 44 8.04 -0.92 -7.33
C LEU A 44 9.14 -1.58 -8.16
N HIS A 45 10.22 -2.06 -7.55
CA HIS A 45 11.29 -2.78 -8.28
C HIS A 45 10.81 -4.08 -8.94
N LYS A 46 9.61 -4.59 -8.62
CA LYS A 46 9.03 -5.81 -9.20
C LYS A 46 8.02 -5.52 -10.31
N MET A 47 7.67 -4.26 -10.52
CA MET A 47 6.67 -3.84 -11.50
C MET A 47 7.35 -3.47 -12.82
N ASP A 48 6.65 -3.70 -13.92
CA ASP A 48 7.09 -3.20 -15.22
C ASP A 48 7.06 -1.67 -15.26
N ALA A 49 7.96 -1.12 -16.06
CA ALA A 49 8.16 0.31 -16.22
C ALA A 49 6.88 1.02 -16.67
N ALA A 50 6.51 2.09 -15.97
CA ALA A 50 5.34 2.88 -16.32
C ALA A 50 5.67 4.12 -17.19
N THR A 51 6.94 4.48 -17.35
CA THR A 51 7.31 5.71 -18.07
C THR A 51 8.62 5.55 -18.84
N GLU A 52 8.49 5.52 -20.18
CA GLU A 52 9.63 5.46 -21.10
C GLU A 52 10.11 6.87 -21.50
N GLY A 53 11.40 7.00 -21.84
CA GLY A 53 11.97 8.21 -22.45
C GLY A 53 12.38 9.34 -21.49
N VAL A 54 11.96 9.31 -20.22
CA VAL A 54 12.36 10.31 -19.22
C VAL A 54 13.84 10.13 -18.86
N PHE A 55 14.59 11.24 -18.83
CA PHE A 55 16.03 11.27 -18.59
C PHE A 55 16.88 10.48 -19.63
N SER A 56 16.31 10.13 -20.78
CA SER A 56 17.03 9.41 -21.86
C SER A 56 18.28 10.14 -22.35
N SER A 57 18.25 11.47 -22.44
CA SER A 57 19.41 12.31 -22.78
C SER A 57 20.53 12.28 -21.74
N MET A 58 20.23 11.88 -20.50
CA MET A 58 21.19 11.74 -19.41
C MET A 58 21.63 10.29 -19.18
N ALA A 59 21.15 9.34 -20.00
CA ALA A 59 21.55 7.94 -19.95
C ALA A 59 23.06 7.70 -19.79
N PRO A 60 23.97 8.35 -20.56
CA PRO A 60 25.42 8.13 -20.43
C PRO A 60 26.03 8.73 -19.15
N MET A 61 25.31 9.62 -18.45
CA MET A 61 25.75 10.23 -17.19
C MET A 61 25.41 9.36 -15.98
N PHE A 62 24.45 8.45 -16.12
CA PHE A 62 24.04 7.58 -15.03
C PHE A 62 24.93 6.34 -14.91
N ASN A 63 26.10 6.49 -14.27
CA ASN A 63 26.84 5.33 -13.77
C ASN A 63 26.07 4.72 -12.61
N ALA A 64 25.49 3.56 -12.84
CA ALA A 64 24.67 2.88 -11.87
C ALA A 64 25.39 1.66 -11.30
N THR A 65 25.76 1.74 -10.02
CA THR A 65 26.11 0.56 -9.24
C THR A 65 24.88 -0.33 -9.07
N GLN A 66 24.98 -1.59 -9.48
CA GLN A 66 23.95 -2.59 -9.22
C GLN A 66 23.63 -2.63 -7.71
N GLY A 67 22.35 -2.68 -7.37
CA GLY A 67 21.88 -2.67 -5.98
C GLY A 67 21.62 -1.28 -5.39
N SER A 68 21.89 -0.20 -6.12
CA SER A 68 21.48 1.16 -5.72
C SER A 68 20.12 1.56 -6.32
N ALA A 69 19.41 2.47 -5.67
CA ALA A 69 18.23 3.12 -6.21
C ALA A 69 18.58 4.57 -6.60
N GLN A 70 17.98 5.08 -7.66
CA GLN A 70 18.19 6.46 -8.12
C GLN A 70 16.88 7.22 -8.10
N ILE A 71 16.94 8.47 -7.61
CA ILE A 71 15.81 9.41 -7.61
C ILE A 71 16.09 10.49 -8.65
N GLY A 72 15.11 10.75 -9.50
CA GLY A 72 15.15 11.79 -10.53
C GLY A 72 14.05 12.80 -10.28
N ILE A 73 14.36 14.09 -10.37
CA ILE A 73 13.37 15.17 -10.28
C ILE A 73 13.40 15.94 -11.59
N CYS A 74 12.28 15.98 -12.30
CA CYS A 74 12.11 16.73 -13.54
C CYS A 74 11.25 17.97 -13.27
N VAL A 75 11.75 19.16 -13.62
CA VAL A 75 10.99 20.40 -13.48
C VAL A 75 10.07 20.56 -14.68
N GLU A 76 8.76 20.61 -14.43
CA GLU A 76 7.73 20.64 -15.46
C GLU A 76 6.58 21.57 -15.07
N SER A 77 5.75 21.95 -16.04
CA SER A 77 4.53 22.72 -15.75
C SER A 77 3.56 21.92 -14.88
N LEU A 78 2.92 22.57 -13.91
CA LEU A 78 1.91 21.96 -13.06
C LEU A 78 0.75 21.35 -13.88
N ASN A 79 0.42 21.93 -15.03
CA ASN A 79 -0.60 21.38 -15.95
C ASN A 79 -0.19 20.02 -16.52
N VAL A 80 1.09 19.84 -16.85
CA VAL A 80 1.64 18.56 -17.32
C VAL A 80 1.66 17.54 -16.19
N ILE A 81 2.04 17.97 -14.99
CA ILE A 81 2.09 17.12 -13.79
C ILE A 81 0.69 16.61 -13.42
N ALA A 82 -0.34 17.44 -13.53
CA ALA A 82 -1.72 17.08 -13.21
C ALA A 82 -2.27 15.92 -14.06
N GLY A 83 -1.75 15.74 -15.28
CA GLY A 83 -2.12 14.63 -16.17
C GLY A 83 -1.39 13.32 -15.91
N LYS A 84 -0.39 13.29 -15.01
CA LYS A 84 0.40 12.08 -14.73
C LYS A 84 -0.23 11.22 -13.66
N VAL A 85 -0.21 9.91 -13.88
CA VAL A 85 -0.68 8.92 -12.90
C VAL A 85 0.52 8.30 -12.19
N PRO A 86 0.66 8.45 -10.85
CA PRO A 86 1.73 7.81 -10.11
C PRO A 86 1.59 6.29 -10.14
N ALA A 87 2.72 5.59 -10.09
CA ALA A 87 2.74 4.13 -10.04
C ALA A 87 1.94 3.59 -8.85
N ALA A 88 1.28 2.44 -9.03
CA ALA A 88 0.42 1.87 -8.00
C ALA A 88 1.21 1.57 -6.71
N GLY A 89 0.61 1.87 -5.56
CA GLY A 89 1.22 1.63 -4.25
C GLY A 89 2.31 2.62 -3.82
N THR A 90 2.55 3.70 -4.57
CA THR A 90 3.47 4.78 -4.18
C THR A 90 2.87 5.76 -3.17
N ALA A 91 1.53 5.88 -3.17
CA ALA A 91 0.82 6.70 -2.21
C ALA A 91 1.12 6.21 -0.80
N ALA A 92 1.63 7.10 0.06
CA ALA A 92 1.89 6.81 1.47
C ALA A 92 0.62 6.63 2.32
N SER A 93 -0.54 6.33 1.71
CA SER A 93 -1.75 6.03 2.47
C SER A 93 -1.57 4.71 3.22
N LEU A 94 -1.04 4.83 4.44
CA LEU A 94 -0.98 3.75 5.42
C LEU A 94 -2.38 3.20 5.72
N GLN A 95 -3.40 4.02 5.53
CA GLN A 95 -4.80 3.67 5.77
C GLN A 95 -5.29 2.56 4.85
N SER A 96 -4.94 2.56 3.55
CA SER A 96 -5.36 1.48 2.63
C SER A 96 -4.66 0.16 2.94
N SER A 97 -3.36 0.21 3.27
CA SER A 97 -2.59 -0.98 3.66
C SER A 97 -3.06 -1.56 4.99
N PHE A 98 -3.42 -0.70 5.95
CA PHE A 98 -3.95 -1.10 7.25
C PHE A 98 -5.34 -1.73 7.12
N MET A 99 -6.24 -1.12 6.34
CA MET A 99 -7.57 -1.68 6.08
C MET A 99 -7.48 -3.05 5.41
N GLU A 100 -6.62 -3.22 4.41
CA GLU A 100 -6.40 -4.52 3.76
C GLU A 100 -5.89 -5.57 4.75
N PHE A 101 -4.93 -5.21 5.61
CA PHE A 101 -4.43 -6.08 6.66
C PHE A 101 -5.53 -6.47 7.65
N ALA A 102 -6.29 -5.49 8.16
CA ALA A 102 -7.33 -5.71 9.15
C ALA A 102 -8.46 -6.61 8.60
N GLU A 103 -8.90 -6.38 7.35
CA GLU A 103 -9.87 -7.25 6.69
C GLU A 103 -9.36 -8.68 6.54
N LYS A 104 -8.12 -8.86 6.09
CA LYS A 104 -7.52 -10.19 5.92
C LYS A 104 -7.35 -10.91 7.25
N MET A 105 -6.99 -10.20 8.31
CA MET A 105 -6.85 -10.75 9.65
C MET A 105 -8.20 -11.22 10.22
N LEU A 106 -9.24 -10.38 10.12
CA LEU A 106 -10.58 -10.74 10.57
C LEU A 106 -11.14 -11.96 9.83
N LYS A 107 -10.99 -12.00 8.50
CA LYS A 107 -11.38 -13.16 7.68
C LYS A 107 -10.63 -14.42 8.08
N ASN A 108 -9.32 -14.33 8.30
CA ASN A 108 -8.51 -15.46 8.74
C ASN A 108 -8.98 -16.00 10.10
N PHE A 109 -9.22 -15.12 11.08
CA PHE A 109 -9.71 -15.50 12.39
C PHE A 109 -11.05 -16.24 12.32
N VAL A 110 -12.03 -15.69 11.60
CA VAL A 110 -13.37 -16.32 11.47
C VAL A 110 -13.27 -17.67 10.77
N ASN A 111 -12.51 -17.77 9.68
CA ASN A 111 -12.32 -19.05 8.98
C ASN A 111 -11.68 -20.10 9.89
N HIS A 112 -10.68 -19.71 10.69
CA HIS A 112 -10.05 -20.61 11.64
C HIS A 112 -11.02 -21.04 12.74
N ALA A 113 -11.75 -20.11 13.37
CA ALA A 113 -12.74 -20.42 14.39
C ALA A 113 -13.87 -21.32 13.85
N GLN A 114 -14.31 -21.09 12.61
CA GLN A 114 -15.32 -21.90 11.94
C GLN A 114 -14.87 -23.35 11.72
N SER A 115 -13.58 -23.61 11.54
CA SER A 115 -13.07 -24.98 11.39
C SER A 115 -13.24 -25.86 12.63
N PHE A 116 -13.51 -25.25 13.80
CA PHE A 116 -13.78 -25.95 15.06
C PHE A 116 -15.28 -26.02 15.40
N VAL A 117 -16.16 -25.52 14.52
CA VAL A 117 -17.61 -25.57 14.74
C VAL A 117 -18.07 -27.02 14.75
N VAL A 118 -18.87 -27.35 15.77
CA VAL A 118 -19.45 -28.66 15.97
C VAL A 118 -20.94 -28.54 16.28
N SER A 119 -21.70 -29.56 15.89
CA SER A 119 -23.10 -29.70 16.28
C SER A 119 -23.18 -30.37 17.65
N LEU A 120 -23.93 -29.77 18.57
CA LEU A 120 -24.21 -30.34 19.89
C LEU A 120 -25.61 -30.98 19.90
N PRO A 121 -25.81 -32.07 20.68
CA PRO A 121 -24.83 -32.76 21.54
C PRO A 121 -23.85 -33.64 20.75
N ARG A 122 -22.57 -33.70 21.16
CA ARG A 122 -21.56 -34.57 20.53
C ARG A 122 -21.79 -36.03 20.95
N PRO A 123 -21.96 -36.97 20.01
CA PRO A 123 -22.12 -38.40 20.32
C PRO A 123 -20.86 -39.01 20.98
N ASP A 124 -19.68 -38.52 20.62
CA ASP A 124 -18.40 -39.17 20.93
C ASP A 124 -17.81 -38.80 22.30
N PHE A 125 -18.29 -37.73 22.94
CA PHE A 125 -17.72 -37.21 24.19
C PHE A 125 -18.80 -36.75 25.20
N PRO A 126 -19.60 -37.67 25.75
CA PRO A 126 -20.69 -37.34 26.66
C PRO A 126 -20.24 -36.83 28.04
N SER A 127 -18.97 -36.98 28.41
CA SER A 127 -18.42 -36.64 29.75
C SER A 127 -17.41 -35.50 29.78
N GLN A 128 -17.12 -34.84 28.65
CA GLN A 128 -16.23 -33.67 28.64
C GLN A 128 -16.99 -32.39 28.92
N THR A 129 -16.68 -31.76 30.05
CA THR A 129 -17.07 -30.38 30.36
C THR A 129 -16.18 -29.43 29.55
N ALA A 130 -16.64 -29.06 28.36
CA ALA A 130 -16.01 -28.01 27.55
C ALA A 130 -16.95 -26.81 27.46
N GLU A 131 -16.39 -25.61 27.50
CA GLU A 131 -17.13 -24.38 27.22
C GLU A 131 -17.26 -24.20 25.70
N TYR A 132 -18.47 -23.89 25.25
CA TYR A 132 -18.76 -23.70 23.83
C TYR A 132 -19.28 -22.29 23.60
N ILE A 133 -18.73 -21.62 22.58
CA ILE A 133 -19.26 -20.37 22.07
C ILE A 133 -20.13 -20.71 20.85
N PRO A 134 -21.43 -20.33 20.83
CA PRO A 134 -22.26 -20.55 19.65
C PRO A 134 -21.65 -19.88 18.41
N ALA A 135 -21.62 -20.59 17.28
CA ALA A 135 -21.05 -20.06 16.03
C ALA A 135 -21.70 -18.72 15.61
N SER A 136 -22.97 -18.51 15.94
CA SER A 136 -23.70 -17.27 15.70
C SER A 136 -23.09 -16.06 16.41
N VAL A 137 -22.48 -16.23 17.60
CA VAL A 137 -21.81 -15.15 18.34
C VAL A 137 -20.59 -14.66 17.58
N ILE A 138 -19.80 -15.58 17.02
CA ILE A 138 -18.60 -15.25 16.24
C ILE A 138 -18.98 -14.53 14.95
N GLN A 139 -20.03 -14.99 14.26
CA GLN A 139 -20.56 -14.32 13.06
C GLN A 139 -21.05 -12.91 13.37
N PHE A 140 -21.84 -12.76 14.45
CA PHE A 140 -22.34 -11.47 14.88
C PHE A 140 -21.22 -10.51 15.27
N TRP A 141 -20.19 -10.99 15.97
CA TRP A 141 -19.01 -10.21 16.31
C TRP A 141 -18.28 -9.74 15.05
N TYR A 142 -18.02 -10.63 14.09
CA TYR A 142 -17.35 -10.30 12.84
C TYR A 142 -18.11 -9.21 12.06
N SER A 143 -19.42 -9.37 11.87
CA SER A 143 -20.24 -8.36 11.17
C SER A 143 -20.20 -7.00 11.87
N ASN A 144 -20.28 -6.97 13.21
CA ASN A 144 -20.21 -5.72 13.96
C ASN A 144 -18.82 -5.07 13.92
N PHE A 145 -17.76 -5.87 14.04
CA PHE A 145 -16.39 -5.39 14.00
C PHE A 145 -16.08 -4.81 12.62
N SER A 146 -16.37 -5.55 11.54
CA SER A 146 -16.14 -5.08 10.16
C SER A 146 -16.90 -3.78 9.87
N ARG A 147 -18.17 -3.68 10.28
CA ARG A 147 -18.94 -2.43 10.14
C ARG A 147 -18.31 -1.25 10.88
N ARG A 148 -17.83 -1.45 12.11
CA ARG A 148 -17.16 -0.39 12.88
C ARG A 148 -15.81 0.00 12.27
N LEU A 149 -15.09 -0.96 11.73
CA LEU A 149 -13.80 -0.75 11.06
C LEU A 149 -13.96 0.09 9.78
N GLU A 150 -14.98 -0.19 8.97
CA GLU A 150 -15.31 0.59 7.77
C GLU A 150 -15.67 2.04 8.11
N GLN A 151 -16.40 2.26 9.21
CA GLN A 151 -16.81 3.60 9.65
C GLN A 151 -15.67 4.40 10.28
N ASN A 152 -14.83 3.75 11.08
CA ASN A 152 -13.72 4.40 11.76
C ASN A 152 -12.58 3.39 11.96
N PRO A 153 -11.49 3.44 11.16
CA PRO A 153 -10.37 2.51 11.27
C PRO A 153 -9.67 2.48 12.64
N ASP A 154 -9.85 3.52 13.46
CA ASP A 154 -9.21 3.67 14.78
C ASP A 154 -10.16 3.36 15.96
N PHE A 155 -11.39 2.89 15.72
CA PHE A 155 -12.40 2.71 16.76
C PHE A 155 -11.94 1.82 17.93
N TRP A 156 -11.08 0.84 17.64
CA TRP A 156 -10.59 -0.15 18.58
C TRP A 156 -9.55 0.41 19.56
N LYS A 157 -8.91 1.54 19.25
CA LYS A 157 -7.91 2.17 20.14
C LYS A 157 -8.53 2.76 21.41
N ASN A 158 -9.82 3.06 21.36
CA ASN A 158 -10.56 3.65 22.47
C ASN A 158 -11.43 2.63 23.21
N LEU A 159 -11.18 1.32 23.04
CA LEU A 159 -11.76 0.30 23.93
C LEU A 159 -11.03 0.39 25.28
N SER A 160 -11.50 1.30 26.13
CA SER A 160 -11.19 1.37 27.56
C SER A 160 -12.36 0.82 28.36
#